data_AF-A0A0A2MLS3-F1
#
_entry.id   AF-A0A0A2MLS3-F1
#
_cell.length_a   1.000
_cell.length_b   1.000
_cell.length_c   1.000
_cell.angle_alpha   90.00
_cell.angle_beta   90.00
_cell.angle_gamma   90.00
#
_symmetry.space_group_name_H-M   'P 1'
#
loop_
_entity.id
_entity.type
_entity.pdbx_description
1 polymer ?
#
loop_
_entity_poly.entity_id
_entity_poly.type
_entity_poly.pdbx_seq_one_letter_code
_entity_poly.pdbx_strand_id
1 'polypeptide(L)' 'MNRIRSNWHFMRFFRLALAVFSGWQAVETGQWVFWLFAVFFLLQAIFHFGCGPKGCSVPKKSNL' A
#
# COMPACT_ATOMS: atom_id res chain seq x y z
N MET A 1 4.17 -14.47 21.21
CA MET A 1 4.62 -14.55 19.80
C MET A 1 3.83 -13.51 18.97
N ASN A 2 4.01 -12.21 19.24
CA ASN A 2 3.11 -11.14 18.79
C ASN A 2 3.83 -10.02 18.00
N ARG A 3 4.77 -10.34 17.11
CA ARG A 3 5.57 -9.30 16.40
C ARG A 3 5.34 -9.16 14.91
N ILE A 4 4.38 -9.87 14.32
CA ILE A 4 4.18 -9.86 12.86
C ILE A 4 3.01 -8.97 12.42
N ARG A 5 2.07 -8.62 13.32
CA ARG A 5 0.90 -7.78 12.96
C ARG A 5 1.12 -6.27 13.07
N SER A 6 2.15 -5.81 13.77
CA SER A 6 2.28 -4.37 14.06
C SER A 6 2.76 -3.53 12.87
N ASN A 7 3.48 -4.10 11.91
CA ASN A 7 4.12 -3.33 10.82
C ASN A 7 3.45 -3.49 9.44
N TRP A 8 2.49 -4.42 9.29
CA TRP A 8 1.79 -4.61 8.01
C TRP A 8 0.85 -3.45 7.69
N HIS A 9 0.18 -2.93 8.72
CA HIS A 9 -0.71 -1.77 8.58
C HIS A 9 0.09 -0.50 8.23
N PHE A 10 1.29 -0.34 8.78
CA PHE A 10 2.15 0.82 8.51
C PHE A 10 2.50 0.95 7.02
N MET A 11 2.91 -0.14 6.36
CA MET A 11 3.19 -0.14 4.91
C MET A 11 1.96 0.19 4.05
N ARG A 12 0.75 -0.17 4.49
CA ARG A 12 -0.49 0.19 3.78
C ARG A 12 -0.82 1.67 3.93
N PHE A 13 -0.66 2.23 5.13
CA PHE A 13 -0.86 3.65 5.38
C PHE A 13 0.19 4.52 4.70
N PHE A 14 1.45 4.09 4.62
CA PHE A 14 2.50 4.81 3.92
C PHE A 14 2.18 4.96 2.42
N ARG A 15 1.72 3.88 1.75
CA ARG A 15 1.27 3.95 0.35
C ARG A 15 0.06 4.88 0.15
N LEU A 16 -0.91 4.86 1.08
CA LEU A 16 -2.05 5.78 1.06
C LEU A 16 -1.61 7.24 1.23
N ALA A 17 -0.68 7.51 2.16
CA ALA A 17 -0.17 8.85 2.39
C ALA A 17 0.51 9.42 1.13
N LEU A 18 1.29 8.60 0.41
CA LEU A 18 1.88 8.99 -0.87
C LEU A 18 0.81 9.29 -1.93
N ALA A 19 -0.23 8.46 -2.04
CA ALA A 19 -1.33 8.70 -2.99
C ALA A 19 -2.06 10.03 -2.72
N VAL A 20 -2.36 10.32 -1.45
CA VAL A 20 -3.02 11.58 -1.06
C VAL A 20 -2.10 12.78 -1.30
N PHE A 21 -0.82 12.67 -0.95
CA PHE A 21 0.15 13.75 -1.17
C PHE A 21 0.33 14.06 -2.66
N SER A 22 0.46 13.04 -3.50
CA SER A 22 0.54 13.21 -4.96
C SER A 22 -0.75 13.77 -5.54
N GLY A 23 -1.92 13.39 -5.02
CA GLY A 23 -3.21 13.95 -5.42
C GLY A 23 -3.35 15.42 -5.07
N TRP A 24 -2.87 15.84 -3.88
CA TRP A 24 -2.85 17.25 -3.48
C TRP A 24 -1.99 18.07 -4.44
N GLN A 25 -0.75 17.62 -4.70
CA GLN A 25 0.13 18.28 -5.65
C GLN A 25 -0.46 18.34 -7.06
N ALA A 26 -1.23 17.33 -7.47
CA ALA A 26 -1.92 17.31 -8.77
C ALA A 26 -2.95 18.43 -8.92
N VAL A 27 -3.68 18.74 -7.83
CA VAL A 27 -4.67 19.82 -7.81
C VAL A 27 -3.97 21.18 -7.88
N GLU A 28 -2.84 21.34 -7.19
CA GLU A 28 -2.12 22.61 -7.10
C GLU A 28 -1.35 22.95 -8.38
N THR A 29 -0.72 21.97 -9.03
CA THR A 29 -0.01 22.16 -10.31
C THR A 29 -0.90 22.02 -11.55
N GLY A 30 -2.10 21.45 -11.41
CA GLY A 30 -3.04 21.25 -12.53
C GLY A 30 -2.56 20.29 -13.62
N GLN A 31 -1.47 19.55 -13.38
CA GLN A 31 -0.89 18.64 -14.36
C GLN A 31 -1.56 17.26 -14.30
N TRP A 32 -2.13 16.83 -15.43
CA TRP A 32 -2.85 15.55 -15.55
C TRP A 32 -2.01 14.31 -15.19
N VAL A 33 -0.69 14.36 -15.41
CA VAL A 33 0.22 13.25 -15.13
C VAL A 33 0.23 12.87 -13.64
N PHE A 34 0.09 13.85 -12.73
CA PHE A 34 0.04 13.56 -11.29
C PHE A 34 -1.22 12.83 -10.87
N TRP A 35 -2.35 13.04 -11.56
CA TRP A 35 -3.58 12.28 -11.33
C TRP A 35 -3.40 10.79 -11.65
N LEU A 36 -2.69 10.47 -12.74
CA LEU A 36 -2.39 9.09 -13.11
C LEU A 36 -1.57 8.38 -12.02
N PHE A 37 -0.52 9.04 -11.51
CA PHE A 37 0.31 8.49 -10.45
C PHE A 37 -0.45 8.34 -9.12
N ALA A 38 -1.28 9.32 -8.76
CA ALA A 38 -2.10 9.26 -7.56
C ALA A 38 -3.08 8.07 -7.61
N VAL A 39 -3.83 7.93 -8.70
CA VAL A 39 -4.78 6.81 -8.90
C VAL A 39 -4.06 5.47 -8.91
N PHE A 40 -2.89 5.38 -9.54
CA PHE A 40 -2.10 4.15 -9.56
C PHE A 40 -1.67 3.69 -8.16
N PHE A 41 -1.12 4.60 -7.34
CA PHE A 41 -0.75 4.28 -5.96
C PHE A 41 -1.96 3.97 -5.07
N LEU A 42 -3.08 4.63 -5.31
CA LEU A 42 -4.33 4.41 -4.58
C LEU A 42 -4.90 3.02 -4.92
N LEU A 43 -4.89 2.63 -6.19
CA LEU A 43 -5.24 1.28 -6.64
C LEU A 43 -4.33 0.24 -5.99
N GLN A 44 -3.01 0.46 -5.95
CA GLN A 44 -2.08 -0.45 -5.25
C GLN A 44 -2.32 -0.57 -3.73
N ALA A 45 -2.92 0.43 -3.11
CA ALA A 45 -3.20 0.41 -1.67
C ALA A 45 -4.56 -0.24 -1.33
N ILE A 46 -5.55 -0.08 -2.22
CA ILE A 46 -6.87 -0.69 -2.10
C ILE A 46 -6.80 -2.17 -2.48
N PHE A 47 -6.34 -2.44 -3.71
CA PHE A 47 -6.12 -3.79 -4.18
C PHE A 47 -4.83 -4.27 -3.54
N HIS A 48 -4.91 -5.25 -2.64
CA HIS A 48 -3.78 -5.87 -1.93
C HIS A 48 -2.81 -6.62 -2.87
N PHE A 49 -2.43 -6.05 -4.02
CA PHE A 49 -1.41 -6.55 -4.94
C PHE A 49 -0.01 -6.64 -4.31
N GLY A 50 0.15 -6.17 -3.06
CA GLY A 50 1.37 -6.34 -2.26
C GLY A 50 1.64 -7.77 -1.77
N CYS A 51 0.71 -8.71 -1.90
CA CYS A 51 1.03 -10.14 -1.83
C CYS A 51 1.43 -10.63 -3.22
N GLY A 52 2.73 -10.68 -3.51
CA GLY A 52 3.25 -11.32 -4.73
C GLY A 52 2.90 -12.82 -4.81
N PRO A 53 3.40 -13.57 -5.82
CA PRO A 53 3.22 -15.03 -5.92
C PRO A 53 3.77 -15.85 -4.72
N LYS A 54 4.37 -15.17 -3.73
CA LYS A 54 4.75 -15.71 -2.41
C LYS A 54 4.04 -14.97 -1.27
N GLY A 55 2.81 -14.53 -1.49
CA GLY A 55 1.99 -13.81 -0.52
C GLY A 55 1.89 -14.56 0.81
N CYS A 56 2.08 -13.81 1.89
CA CYS A 56 1.82 -14.19 3.28
C CYS A 56 1.99 -15.67 3.63
N SER A 57 3.24 -16.13 3.76
CA SER A 57 3.55 -17.25 4.65
C SER A 57 3.31 -16.79 6.10
N VAL A 58 2.04 -16.79 6.52
CA VAL A 58 1.73 -16.96 7.94
C VAL A 58 2.44 -18.25 8.33
N PRO A 59 3.39 -18.26 9.28
CA PRO A 59 3.99 -19.52 9.69
C PRO A 59 2.85 -20.40 10.19
N LYS A 60 2.49 -21.41 9.40
CA LYS A 60 1.60 -22.48 9.83
C LYS A 60 2.34 -23.05 11.03
N LYS A 61 1.80 -22.89 12.25
CA LYS A 61 2.29 -23.65 13.39
C LYS A 61 2.03 -25.12 13.05
N SER A 62 2.96 -25.78 12.37
CA SER A 62 3.05 -27.23 12.37
C SER A 62 3.62 -27.60 13.74
N ASN A 63 2.75 -27.58 14.75
CA ASN A 63 2.93 -28.51 15.85
C ASN A 63 2.47 -29.86 15.31
N LEU A 64 3.39 -30.57 14.66
CA LEU A 64 3.39 -32.02 14.67
C LEU A 64 4.63 -32.44 15.46
#